data_AF-A0A6B3HIJ1-F1
#
_entry.id   AF-A0A6B3HIJ1-F1
#
_cell.length_a   1.000
_cell.length_b   1.000
_cell.length_c   1.000
_cell.angle_alpha   90.00
_cell.angle_beta   90.00
_cell.angle_gamma   90.00
#
_symmetry.space_group_name_H-M   'P 1'
#
loop_
_entity.id
_entity.type
_entity.pdbx_description
1 polymer ?
#
loop_
_entity_poly.entity_id
_entity_poly.type
_entity_poly.pdbx_seq_one_letter_code
_entity_poly.pdbx_strand_id
1 'polypeptide(L)'
;IPVDDCWMRDTGPVFRTDGAGGLDAVGLNFNGWGGKQAHAKDALVAERIAAYTGAPFTHAEFVGEGGAIEQDGAGTLMATRSSLLNRNRNPGMSERTLTAEMCEAYGASKVIWFDGVHGQDITDDHVDATSRFLAPGEALVQMPLATDNDAYAKDARQQHRILTESRTAAGGPMAVTRLQGPDYDRIRSGNPDFLASYANYYLCNGAVLSA
;
A
#
# COMPACT_ATOMS: atom_id res chain seq x y z
N ILE A 1 -21.23 -6.79 7.92
CA ILE A 1 -20.29 -7.77 7.31
C ILE A 1 -19.37 -8.25 8.42
N PRO A 2 -19.32 -9.55 8.75
CA PRO A 2 -18.43 -10.06 9.80
C PRO A 2 -16.95 -9.95 9.43
N VAL A 3 -16.11 -9.65 10.43
CA VAL A 3 -14.65 -9.54 10.33
C VAL A 3 -13.98 -10.35 11.43
N ASP A 4 -12.72 -10.73 11.23
CA ASP A 4 -11.84 -11.23 12.30
C ASP A 4 -11.05 -10.08 12.94
N ASP A 5 -10.74 -9.02 12.18
CA ASP A 5 -10.11 -7.80 12.70
C ASP A 5 -10.49 -6.54 11.88
N CYS A 6 -10.04 -5.35 12.32
CA CYS A 6 -10.57 -4.06 11.85
C CYS A 6 -9.74 -3.39 10.73
N TRP A 7 -9.05 -4.17 9.90
CA TRP A 7 -8.13 -3.66 8.87
C TRP A 7 -8.79 -3.47 7.50
N MET A 8 -9.79 -2.58 7.42
CA MET A 8 -10.58 -2.36 6.19
C MET A 8 -9.72 -1.93 4.99
N ARG A 9 -8.59 -1.27 5.22
CA ARG A 9 -7.58 -0.93 4.19
C ARG A 9 -7.07 -2.18 3.47
N ASP A 10 -6.86 -3.27 4.19
CA ASP A 10 -6.22 -4.48 3.67
C ASP A 10 -7.22 -5.53 3.23
N THR A 11 -8.38 -5.59 3.88
CA THR A 11 -9.41 -6.61 3.63
C THR A 11 -10.50 -6.14 2.66
N GLY A 12 -10.62 -4.83 2.46
CA GLY A 12 -11.65 -4.21 1.62
C GLY A 12 -11.39 -4.39 0.12
N PRO A 13 -12.41 -4.15 -0.72
CA PRO A 13 -12.21 -4.18 -2.16
C PRO A 13 -11.51 -2.90 -2.65
N VAL A 14 -10.73 -3.05 -3.72
CA VAL A 14 -10.27 -1.92 -4.53
C VAL A 14 -11.38 -1.58 -5.52
N PHE A 15 -11.97 -0.41 -5.38
CA PHE A 15 -12.97 0.07 -6.33
C PHE A 15 -12.30 0.71 -7.55
N ARG A 16 -12.80 0.42 -8.75
CA ARG A 16 -12.36 1.06 -9.99
C ARG A 16 -13.52 1.71 -10.70
N THR A 17 -13.22 2.79 -11.42
CA THR A 17 -14.19 3.50 -12.24
C THR A 17 -13.73 3.50 -13.69
N ASP A 18 -14.65 3.34 -14.63
CA ASP A 18 -14.36 3.42 -16.07
C ASP A 18 -14.30 4.87 -16.61
N GLY A 19 -14.55 5.87 -15.76
CA GLY A 19 -14.64 7.28 -16.14
C GLY A 19 -15.95 7.68 -16.84
N ALA A 20 -16.84 6.72 -17.13
CA ALA A 20 -18.16 6.91 -17.73
C ALA A 20 -19.32 6.64 -16.75
N GLY A 21 -19.00 6.38 -15.47
CA GLY A 21 -19.96 6.13 -14.40
C GLY A 21 -20.12 4.66 -14.03
N GLY A 22 -19.40 3.76 -14.72
CA GLY A 22 -19.25 2.37 -14.31
C GLY A 22 -18.34 2.25 -13.08
N LEU A 23 -18.71 1.36 -12.18
CA LEU A 23 -18.00 1.04 -10.95
C LEU A 23 -17.88 -0.47 -10.85
N ASP A 24 -16.68 -0.99 -10.62
CA ASP A 24 -16.45 -2.37 -10.22
C ASP A 24 -15.56 -2.45 -8.97
N ALA A 25 -15.40 -3.66 -8.45
CA ALA A 25 -14.64 -3.94 -7.24
C ALA A 25 -13.71 -5.14 -7.46
N VAL A 26 -12.45 -5.01 -7.05
CA VAL A 26 -11.44 -6.06 -7.12
C VAL A 26 -11.04 -6.49 -5.71
N GLY A 27 -11.10 -7.78 -5.41
CA GLY A 27 -10.55 -8.37 -4.19
C GLY A 27 -9.10 -8.82 -4.41
N LEU A 28 -8.22 -8.49 -3.47
CA LEU A 28 -6.78 -8.81 -3.55
C LEU A 28 -6.40 -10.15 -2.88
N ASN A 29 -7.37 -11.01 -2.61
CA ASN A 29 -7.16 -12.33 -1.98
C ASN A 29 -6.45 -12.28 -0.61
N PHE A 30 -6.88 -11.40 0.29
CA PHE A 30 -6.31 -11.25 1.63
C PHE A 30 -6.09 -12.59 2.36
N ASN A 31 -4.87 -12.82 2.86
CA ASN A 31 -4.47 -14.07 3.51
C ASN A 31 -3.94 -13.89 4.95
N GLY A 32 -4.30 -12.79 5.63
CA GLY A 32 -3.83 -12.51 6.99
C GLY A 32 -2.34 -12.19 7.05
N TRP A 33 -1.86 -11.34 6.14
CA TRP A 33 -0.46 -10.97 5.96
C TRP A 33 0.51 -12.16 5.93
N GLY A 34 0.21 -13.16 5.09
CA GLY A 34 1.01 -14.38 4.98
C GLY A 34 0.72 -15.41 6.06
N GLY A 35 -0.53 -15.48 6.54
CA GLY A 35 -0.95 -16.41 7.58
C GLY A 35 -0.47 -16.05 8.99
N LYS A 36 -0.05 -14.80 9.20
CA LYS A 36 0.34 -14.28 10.51
C LYS A 36 -0.87 -14.05 11.44
N GLN A 37 -2.09 -14.06 10.87
CA GLN A 37 -3.33 -13.85 11.60
C GLN A 37 -4.48 -14.72 11.09
N ALA A 38 -5.44 -15.03 11.97
CA ALA A 38 -6.71 -15.66 11.58
C ALA A 38 -7.55 -14.67 10.75
N HIS A 39 -7.99 -15.11 9.56
CA HIS A 39 -8.54 -14.22 8.53
C HIS A 39 -9.71 -14.85 7.75
N ALA A 40 -10.35 -15.90 8.28
CA ALA A 40 -11.40 -16.63 7.57
C ALA A 40 -12.62 -15.74 7.22
N LYS A 41 -12.95 -14.76 8.06
CA LYS A 41 -13.99 -13.76 7.81
C LYS A 41 -13.45 -12.58 7.00
N ASP A 42 -12.21 -12.17 7.26
CA ASP A 42 -11.56 -11.04 6.60
C ASP A 42 -11.36 -11.28 5.10
N ALA A 43 -11.01 -12.51 4.71
CA ALA A 43 -10.89 -12.91 3.30
C ALA A 43 -12.18 -12.74 2.49
N LEU A 44 -13.34 -12.63 3.16
CA LEU A 44 -14.65 -12.48 2.53
C LEU A 44 -15.14 -11.02 2.53
N VAL A 45 -14.40 -10.08 3.14
CA VAL A 45 -14.86 -8.70 3.31
C VAL A 45 -15.01 -8.00 1.96
N ALA A 46 -14.03 -8.13 1.06
CA ALA A 46 -14.06 -7.52 -0.27
C ALA A 46 -15.31 -7.91 -1.07
N GLU A 47 -15.56 -9.22 -1.21
CA GLU A 47 -16.72 -9.76 -1.94
C GLU A 47 -18.05 -9.30 -1.30
N ARG A 48 -18.13 -9.32 0.03
CA ARG A 48 -19.36 -8.92 0.74
C ARG A 48 -19.64 -7.43 0.62
N ILE A 49 -18.61 -6.58 0.58
CA ILE A 49 -18.77 -5.14 0.33
C ILE A 49 -19.21 -4.90 -1.11
N ALA A 50 -18.62 -5.60 -2.08
CA ALA A 50 -19.05 -5.51 -3.48
C ALA A 50 -20.51 -5.93 -3.65
N ALA A 51 -20.92 -7.05 -3.04
CA ALA A 51 -22.32 -7.49 -3.05
C ALA A 51 -23.27 -6.50 -2.36
N TYR A 52 -22.85 -5.89 -1.25
CA TYR A 52 -23.65 -4.88 -0.55
C TYR A 52 -23.83 -3.60 -1.38
N THR A 53 -22.80 -3.19 -2.12
CA THR A 53 -22.82 -2.00 -2.98
C THR A 53 -23.44 -2.26 -4.36
N GLY A 54 -23.63 -3.52 -4.74
CA GLY A 54 -24.08 -3.91 -6.08
C GLY A 54 -23.00 -3.78 -7.16
N ALA A 55 -21.73 -3.61 -6.78
CA ALA A 55 -20.63 -3.52 -7.73
C ALA A 55 -20.28 -4.92 -8.28
N PRO A 56 -20.07 -5.08 -9.61
CA PRO A 56 -19.45 -6.26 -10.16
C PRO A 56 -18.12 -6.55 -9.46
N PHE A 57 -17.87 -7.83 -9.15
CA PHE A 57 -16.73 -8.23 -8.34
C PHE A 57 -15.85 -9.24 -9.08
N THR A 58 -14.54 -9.04 -9.03
CA THR A 58 -13.53 -9.99 -9.49
C THR A 58 -12.44 -10.15 -8.43
N HIS A 59 -11.69 -11.25 -8.53
CA HIS A 59 -10.46 -11.42 -7.75
C HIS A 59 -9.27 -11.05 -8.64
N ALA A 60 -8.24 -10.47 -8.03
CA ALA A 60 -6.93 -10.36 -8.65
C ALA A 60 -6.28 -11.75 -8.79
N GLU A 61 -5.28 -11.88 -9.66
CA GLU A 61 -4.50 -13.12 -9.82
C GLU A 61 -3.32 -13.21 -8.84
N PHE A 62 -3.27 -12.32 -7.85
CA PHE A 62 -2.24 -12.26 -6.81
C PHE A 62 -2.85 -12.05 -5.43
N VAL A 63 -2.08 -12.41 -4.40
CA VAL A 63 -2.37 -12.10 -3.00
C VAL A 63 -1.74 -10.76 -2.66
N GLY A 64 -2.52 -9.85 -2.09
CA GLY A 64 -2.03 -8.59 -1.56
C GLY A 64 -3.07 -7.90 -0.69
N GLU A 65 -2.69 -6.70 -0.26
CA GLU A 65 -3.44 -5.86 0.65
C GLU A 65 -3.51 -4.45 0.10
N GLY A 66 -4.60 -3.73 0.38
CA GLY A 66 -4.76 -2.36 -0.09
C GLY A 66 -3.76 -1.37 0.51
N GLY A 67 -3.12 -1.67 1.65
CA GLY A 67 -2.01 -0.86 2.18
C GLY A 67 -0.65 -1.14 1.51
N ALA A 68 -0.50 -2.30 0.86
CA ALA A 68 0.74 -2.68 0.19
C ALA A 68 0.95 -1.98 -1.17
N ILE A 69 -0.10 -1.36 -1.71
CA ILE A 69 -0.12 -0.75 -3.05
C ILE A 69 -0.73 0.65 -2.97
N GLU A 70 0.01 1.63 -3.45
CA GLU A 70 -0.47 3.01 -3.59
C GLU A 70 -0.57 3.36 -5.09
N GLN A 71 -1.61 4.10 -5.49
CA GLN A 71 -1.86 4.49 -6.89
C GLN A 71 -1.99 6.01 -7.06
N ASP A 72 -1.50 6.55 -8.19
CA ASP A 72 -1.58 7.99 -8.49
C ASP A 72 -2.87 8.39 -9.22
N GLY A 73 -3.69 7.43 -9.65
CA GLY A 73 -4.87 7.65 -10.49
C GLY A 73 -4.56 8.00 -11.95
N ALA A 74 -3.29 7.97 -12.36
CA ALA A 74 -2.79 8.25 -13.71
C ALA A 74 -1.88 7.13 -14.24
N GLY A 75 -1.99 5.94 -13.66
CA GLY A 75 -1.39 4.70 -14.14
C GLY A 75 -0.03 4.35 -13.54
N THR A 76 0.42 5.04 -12.49
CA THR A 76 1.62 4.72 -11.71
C THR A 76 1.24 4.14 -10.35
N LEU A 77 1.84 3.01 -9.99
CA LEU A 77 1.74 2.37 -8.68
C LEU A 77 3.07 2.50 -7.92
N MET A 78 3.00 2.42 -6.60
CA MET A 78 4.15 2.18 -5.71
C MET A 78 3.89 0.93 -4.87
N ALA A 79 4.93 0.15 -4.62
CA ALA A 79 4.88 -1.00 -3.72
C ALA A 79 6.26 -1.40 -3.21
N THR A 80 6.29 -2.16 -2.11
CA THR A 80 7.50 -2.77 -1.57
C THR A 80 7.62 -4.24 -1.99
N ARG A 81 8.85 -4.68 -2.32
CA ARG A 81 9.14 -6.08 -2.64
C ARG A 81 8.98 -6.98 -1.42
N SER A 82 9.37 -6.49 -0.24
CA SER A 82 9.24 -7.19 1.04
C SER A 82 7.82 -7.64 1.33
N SER A 83 6.82 -6.82 0.96
CA SER A 83 5.40 -7.12 1.18
C SER A 83 4.84 -8.05 0.11
N LEU A 84 5.04 -7.74 -1.18
CA LEU A 84 4.30 -8.42 -2.25
C LEU A 84 5.04 -9.60 -2.91
N LEU A 85 6.38 -9.59 -2.98
CA LEU A 85 7.17 -10.62 -3.69
C LEU A 85 7.71 -11.73 -2.79
N ASN A 86 7.33 -11.73 -1.51
CA ASN A 86 7.79 -12.74 -0.58
C ASN A 86 7.05 -14.09 -0.82
N ARG A 87 7.55 -15.14 -0.17
CA ARG A 87 7.00 -16.50 -0.31
C ARG A 87 5.66 -16.71 0.40
N ASN A 88 5.29 -15.82 1.32
CA ASN A 88 4.07 -15.94 2.11
C ASN A 88 2.87 -15.21 1.46
N ARG A 89 3.12 -14.32 0.47
CA ARG A 89 2.11 -13.72 -0.40
C ARG A 89 2.00 -14.43 -1.74
N ASN A 90 3.04 -14.33 -2.57
CA ASN A 90 2.99 -14.75 -3.97
C ASN A 90 4.12 -15.74 -4.32
N PRO A 91 4.11 -16.96 -3.76
CA PRO A 91 5.18 -17.92 -3.95
C PRO A 91 5.37 -18.29 -5.43
N GLY A 92 6.57 -18.04 -5.96
CA GLY A 92 6.94 -18.40 -7.33
C GLY A 92 6.56 -17.38 -8.41
N MET A 93 5.86 -16.29 -8.06
CA MET A 93 5.67 -15.19 -9.00
C MET A 93 6.96 -14.39 -9.19
N SER A 94 7.25 -14.03 -10.44
CA SER A 94 8.31 -13.08 -10.74
C SER A 94 7.82 -11.64 -10.54
N GLU A 95 8.73 -10.71 -10.25
CA GLU A 95 8.42 -9.26 -10.20
C GLU A 95 7.71 -8.78 -11.46
N ARG A 96 8.13 -9.28 -12.63
CA ARG A 96 7.50 -8.96 -13.92
C ARG A 96 6.05 -9.44 -14.00
N THR A 97 5.78 -10.66 -13.56
CA THR A 97 4.42 -11.22 -13.55
C THR A 97 3.55 -10.44 -12.58
N LEU A 98 4.01 -10.26 -11.34
CA LEU A 98 3.25 -9.55 -10.32
C LEU A 98 2.99 -8.09 -10.72
N THR A 99 3.96 -7.42 -11.35
CA THR A 99 3.76 -6.08 -11.93
C THR A 99 2.63 -6.07 -12.95
N ALA A 100 2.54 -7.07 -13.83
CA ALA A 100 1.48 -7.13 -14.83
C ALA A 100 0.10 -7.33 -14.20
N GLU A 101 -0.03 -8.24 -13.23
CA GLU A 101 -1.30 -8.51 -12.54
C GLU A 101 -1.73 -7.31 -11.68
N MET A 102 -0.80 -6.63 -11.02
CA MET A 102 -1.08 -5.38 -10.29
C MET A 102 -1.56 -4.28 -11.24
N CYS A 103 -0.92 -4.14 -12.41
CA CYS A 103 -1.35 -3.16 -13.41
C CYS A 103 -2.77 -3.44 -13.92
N GLU A 104 -3.12 -4.69 -14.18
CA GLU A 104 -4.48 -5.08 -14.57
C GLU A 104 -5.50 -4.78 -13.46
N ALA A 105 -5.19 -5.17 -12.22
CA ALA A 105 -6.07 -4.96 -11.07
C ALA A 105 -6.31 -3.48 -10.75
N TYR A 106 -5.40 -2.57 -11.10
CA TYR A 106 -5.50 -1.15 -10.79
C TYR A 106 -5.72 -0.23 -12.01
N GLY A 107 -5.80 -0.80 -13.23
CA GLY A 107 -5.86 0.02 -14.45
C GLY A 107 -4.59 0.86 -14.67
N ALA A 108 -3.45 0.33 -14.25
CA ALA A 108 -2.15 0.99 -14.30
C ALA A 108 -1.25 0.41 -15.40
N SER A 109 -0.07 1.01 -15.61
CA SER A 109 0.91 0.53 -16.59
C SER A 109 2.35 0.53 -16.07
N LYS A 110 2.57 1.01 -14.84
CA LYS A 110 3.88 1.09 -14.22
C LYS A 110 3.79 0.88 -12.72
N VAL A 111 4.76 0.13 -12.17
CA VAL A 111 5.02 0.03 -10.73
C VAL A 111 6.41 0.57 -10.43
N ILE A 112 6.52 1.44 -9.43
CA ILE A 112 7.76 1.85 -8.81
C ILE A 112 7.97 0.94 -7.58
N TRP A 113 9.00 0.11 -7.64
CA TRP A 113 9.30 -0.88 -6.60
C TRP A 113 10.38 -0.40 -5.63
N PHE A 114 10.07 -0.46 -4.34
CA PHE A 114 11.01 -0.32 -3.24
C PHE A 114 11.43 -1.68 -2.70
N ASP A 115 12.59 -1.78 -2.06
CA ASP A 115 13.01 -3.07 -1.49
C ASP A 115 12.18 -3.43 -0.25
N GLY A 116 11.96 -2.46 0.64
CA GLY A 116 11.17 -2.61 1.85
C GLY A 116 11.85 -3.46 2.94
N VAL A 117 11.17 -3.59 4.08
CA VAL A 117 11.66 -4.28 5.27
C VAL A 117 10.84 -5.54 5.57
N HIS A 118 11.46 -6.72 5.39
CA HIS A 118 10.79 -7.99 5.64
C HIS A 118 10.85 -8.43 7.11
N GLY A 119 9.71 -8.88 7.67
CA GLY A 119 9.63 -9.57 8.95
C GLY A 119 9.85 -8.71 10.20
N GLN A 120 9.84 -7.38 10.07
CA GLN A 120 9.93 -6.45 11.21
C GLN A 120 8.55 -6.02 11.71
N ASP A 121 7.55 -5.95 10.82
CA ASP A 121 6.15 -5.80 11.19
C ASP A 121 5.27 -6.85 10.49
N ILE A 122 3.99 -6.90 10.85
CA ILE A 122 3.06 -7.91 10.32
C ILE A 122 2.89 -7.79 8.80
N THR A 123 2.97 -6.57 8.26
CA THR A 123 2.69 -6.29 6.85
C THR A 123 3.86 -6.58 5.91
N ASP A 124 5.05 -6.80 6.48
CA ASP A 124 6.33 -6.84 5.74
C ASP A 124 6.58 -5.53 4.98
N ASP A 125 6.36 -4.40 5.67
CA ASP A 125 6.57 -3.02 5.22
C ASP A 125 5.63 -2.59 4.08
N HIS A 126 4.36 -2.36 4.40
CA HIS A 126 3.42 -1.71 3.50
C HIS A 126 3.89 -0.31 3.08
N VAL A 127 3.72 0.01 1.80
CA VAL A 127 4.14 1.30 1.24
C VAL A 127 3.40 2.48 1.87
N ASP A 128 2.14 2.28 2.28
CA ASP A 128 1.29 3.32 2.87
C ASP A 128 1.78 3.84 4.23
N ALA A 129 2.74 3.16 4.86
CA ALA A 129 3.41 3.62 6.07
C ALA A 129 4.51 4.65 5.78
N THR A 130 5.00 4.74 4.54
CA THR A 130 6.21 5.53 4.21
C THR A 130 5.97 6.49 3.05
N SER A 131 5.42 6.01 1.93
CA SER A 131 5.29 6.78 0.69
C SER A 131 3.85 6.82 0.16
N ARG A 132 3.36 8.03 -0.15
CA ARG A 132 1.99 8.28 -0.62
C ARG A 132 1.99 9.14 -1.86
N PHE A 133 1.02 8.96 -2.76
CA PHE A 133 0.80 9.94 -3.82
C PHE A 133 -0.01 11.14 -3.30
N LEU A 134 0.39 12.34 -3.69
CA LEU A 134 -0.35 13.58 -3.43
C LEU A 134 -1.21 13.99 -4.63
N ALA A 135 -0.71 13.69 -5.84
CA ALA A 135 -1.36 13.89 -7.13
C ALA A 135 -0.62 13.05 -8.19
N PRO A 136 -1.15 12.91 -9.42
CA PRO A 136 -0.38 12.37 -10.54
C PRO A 136 1.00 13.04 -10.69
N GLY A 137 2.07 12.27 -10.49
CA GLY A 137 3.45 12.76 -10.56
C GLY A 137 3.97 13.53 -9.34
N GLU A 138 3.18 13.60 -8.26
CA GLU A 138 3.59 14.19 -7.00
C GLU A 138 3.47 13.16 -5.87
N ALA A 139 4.57 12.91 -5.17
CA ALA A 139 4.66 11.95 -4.08
C ALA A 139 5.13 12.60 -2.78
N LEU A 140 4.82 11.96 -1.67
CA LEU A 140 5.27 12.26 -0.33
C LEU A 140 6.08 11.07 0.18
N VAL A 141 7.22 11.33 0.83
CA VAL A 141 7.96 10.32 1.60
C VAL A 141 8.12 10.81 3.03
N GLN A 142 7.70 9.99 3.99
CA GLN A 142 8.00 10.20 5.40
C GLN A 142 9.48 9.90 5.65
N MET A 143 10.22 10.91 6.07
CA MET A 143 11.64 10.82 6.38
C MET A 143 11.85 10.58 7.87
N PRO A 144 12.81 9.71 8.25
CA PRO A 144 13.19 9.54 9.63
C PRO A 144 13.90 10.81 10.17
N LEU A 145 14.12 10.88 11.49
CA LEU A 145 15.02 11.89 12.04
C LEU A 145 16.44 11.69 11.50
N ALA A 146 17.25 12.75 11.57
CA ALA A 146 18.64 12.71 11.11
C ALA A 146 19.49 11.67 11.88
N THR A 147 19.12 11.39 13.13
CA THR A 147 19.80 10.45 14.02
C THR A 147 19.41 8.99 13.82
N ASP A 148 18.26 8.71 13.19
CA ASP A 148 17.75 7.35 13.10
C ASP A 148 18.48 6.56 12.01
N ASN A 149 18.78 5.29 12.32
CA ASN A 149 19.57 4.40 11.47
C ASN A 149 19.11 2.93 11.50
N ASP A 150 17.91 2.67 11.99
CA ASP A 150 17.27 1.34 11.92
C ASP A 150 16.90 0.95 10.47
N ALA A 151 16.22 -0.18 10.31
CA ALA A 151 15.83 -0.70 9.01
C ALA A 151 14.83 0.22 8.28
N TYR A 152 13.82 0.73 8.99
CA TYR A 152 12.80 1.62 8.41
C TYR A 152 13.37 2.99 8.04
N ALA A 153 14.30 3.51 8.85
CA ALA A 153 15.01 4.75 8.53
C ALA A 153 15.86 4.62 7.25
N LYS A 154 16.47 3.45 7.03
CA LYS A 154 17.22 3.17 5.79
C LYS A 154 16.29 3.00 4.60
N ASP A 155 15.20 2.26 4.78
CA ASP A 155 14.20 2.06 3.73
C ASP A 155 13.57 3.39 3.29
N ALA A 156 13.11 4.24 4.21
CA ALA A 156 12.55 5.56 3.87
C ALA A 156 13.53 6.44 3.07
N ARG A 157 14.83 6.43 3.42
CA ARG A 157 15.88 7.14 2.64
C ARG A 157 16.05 6.52 1.25
N GLN A 158 15.93 5.21 1.12
CA GLN A 158 15.95 4.49 -0.15
C GLN A 158 14.72 4.81 -1.00
N GLN A 159 13.51 4.75 -0.45
CA GLN A 159 12.27 5.09 -1.14
C GLN A 159 12.33 6.52 -1.70
N HIS A 160 12.79 7.48 -0.89
CA HIS A 160 13.00 8.86 -1.34
C HIS A 160 13.98 8.95 -2.53
N ARG A 161 15.12 8.25 -2.48
CA ARG A 161 16.09 8.24 -3.58
C ARG A 161 15.48 7.66 -4.86
N ILE A 162 14.85 6.48 -4.75
CA ILE A 162 14.21 5.80 -5.88
C ILE A 162 13.14 6.69 -6.50
N LEU A 163 12.27 7.31 -5.70
CA LEU A 163 11.23 8.20 -6.20
C LEU A 163 11.80 9.42 -6.92
N THR A 164 12.83 10.05 -6.35
CA THR A 164 13.47 11.24 -6.96
C THR A 164 14.09 10.92 -8.33
N GLU A 165 14.56 9.69 -8.51
CA GLU A 165 15.16 9.20 -9.77
C GLU A 165 14.10 8.61 -10.73
N SER A 166 12.86 8.43 -10.27
CA SER A 166 11.80 7.76 -11.01
C SER A 166 11.01 8.69 -11.93
N ARG A 167 10.27 8.06 -12.84
CA ARG A 167 9.32 8.70 -13.75
C ARG A 167 7.93 8.10 -13.57
N THR A 168 6.89 8.88 -13.84
CA THR A 168 5.51 8.40 -13.91
C THR A 168 5.31 7.43 -15.08
N ALA A 169 4.13 6.80 -15.16
CA ALA A 169 3.69 6.05 -16.34
C ALA A 169 3.71 6.89 -17.62
N ALA A 170 3.38 8.18 -17.54
CA ALA A 170 3.46 9.12 -18.66
C ALA A 170 4.88 9.58 -19.01
N GLY A 171 5.91 9.13 -18.27
CA GLY A 171 7.31 9.44 -18.52
C GLY A 171 7.82 10.75 -17.91
N GLY A 172 6.97 11.53 -17.25
CA GLY A 172 7.35 12.73 -16.51
C GLY A 172 8.16 12.40 -15.24
N PRO A 173 9.03 13.30 -14.74
CA PRO A 173 9.73 13.09 -13.47
C PRO A 173 8.74 13.10 -12.29
N MET A 174 9.09 12.43 -11.20
CA MET A 174 8.35 12.51 -9.95
C MET A 174 8.79 13.75 -9.14
N ALA A 175 7.83 14.54 -8.66
CA ALA A 175 8.08 15.57 -7.64
C ALA A 175 7.91 14.94 -6.25
N VAL A 176 8.94 14.99 -5.41
CA VAL A 176 8.97 14.29 -4.12
C VAL A 176 9.03 15.27 -2.95
N THR A 177 7.96 15.33 -2.17
CA THR A 177 7.88 16.09 -0.92
C THR A 177 8.36 15.23 0.25
N ARG A 178 9.17 15.82 1.13
CA ARG A 178 9.62 15.17 2.37
C ARG A 178 8.72 15.57 3.52
N LEU A 179 8.16 14.61 4.23
CA LEU A 179 7.48 14.82 5.51
C LEU A 179 8.41 14.39 6.64
N GLN A 180 8.62 15.22 7.65
CA GLN A 180 9.30 14.77 8.87
C GLN A 180 8.42 13.74 9.58
N GLY A 181 8.92 12.51 9.73
CA GLY A 181 8.27 11.45 10.49
C GLY A 181 8.25 11.73 11.99
N PRO A 182 7.49 10.91 12.75
CA PRO A 182 7.35 11.08 14.19
C PRO A 182 8.67 10.85 14.92
N ASP A 183 8.84 11.59 16.01
CA ASP A 183 9.92 11.38 16.97
C ASP A 183 9.44 10.37 18.00
N TYR A 184 10.04 9.16 17.99
CA TYR A 184 9.66 8.07 18.89
C TYR A 184 9.88 8.41 20.36
N ASP A 185 10.83 9.29 20.70
CA ASP A 185 11.02 9.76 22.08
C ASP A 185 9.87 10.66 22.57
N ARG A 186 9.02 11.12 21.65
CA ARG A 186 7.85 11.97 21.93
C ARG A 186 6.52 11.23 21.80
N ILE A 187 6.56 9.93 21.50
CA ILE A 187 5.38 9.08 21.39
C ILE A 187 5.04 8.50 22.76
N ARG A 188 3.73 8.48 23.08
CA ARG A 188 3.23 7.97 24.37
C ARG A 188 3.30 6.44 24.48
N SER A 189 3.25 5.74 23.34
CA SER A 189 3.29 4.28 23.31
C SER A 189 4.65 3.78 23.77
N GLY A 190 4.67 2.86 24.73
CA GLY A 190 5.87 2.11 25.12
C GLY A 190 5.95 0.73 24.47
N ASN A 191 5.05 0.40 23.56
CA ASN A 191 5.07 -0.89 22.86
C ASN A 191 6.20 -0.88 21.82
N PRO A 192 7.20 -1.77 21.91
CA PRO A 192 8.28 -1.85 20.93
C PRO A 192 7.81 -2.20 19.52
N ASP A 193 6.62 -2.80 19.38
CA ASP A 193 6.02 -3.16 18.09
C ASP A 193 5.16 -2.04 17.50
N PHE A 194 5.07 -0.88 18.17
CA PHE A 194 4.29 0.24 17.67
C PHE A 194 5.01 0.93 16.52
N LEU A 195 4.45 0.83 15.32
CA LEU A 195 4.95 1.56 14.14
C LEU A 195 4.20 2.89 14.00
N ALA A 196 4.91 4.00 14.16
CA ALA A 196 4.35 5.33 14.05
C ALA A 196 4.55 5.92 12.65
N SER A 197 3.47 6.43 12.06
CA SER A 197 3.53 7.07 10.75
C SER A 197 2.45 8.12 10.54
N TYR A 198 2.87 9.36 10.25
CA TYR A 198 1.99 10.41 9.75
C TYR A 198 1.59 10.19 8.29
N ALA A 199 2.43 9.49 7.50
CA ALA A 199 2.13 9.12 6.11
C ALA A 199 0.99 8.10 6.00
N ASN A 200 0.70 7.35 7.07
CA ASN A 200 -0.45 6.45 7.15
C ASN A 200 -1.79 7.22 7.38
N TYR A 201 -1.97 8.35 6.69
CA TYR A 201 -3.18 9.17 6.74
C TYR A 201 -4.28 8.63 5.83
N TYR A 202 -5.52 9.06 6.08
CA TYR A 202 -6.64 8.88 5.17
C TYR A 202 -7.03 10.20 4.51
N LEU A 203 -7.05 10.21 3.18
CA LEU A 203 -7.55 11.33 2.37
C LEU A 203 -9.03 11.10 2.04
N CYS A 204 -9.87 12.05 2.42
CA CYS A 204 -11.27 12.09 2.01
C CYS A 204 -11.62 13.45 1.40
N ASN A 205 -12.83 13.57 0.86
CA ASN A 205 -13.25 14.81 0.22
C ASN A 205 -13.20 15.97 1.23
N GLY A 206 -12.31 16.93 0.97
CA GLY A 206 -12.17 18.15 1.77
C GLY A 206 -11.38 18.01 3.07
N ALA A 207 -10.80 16.84 3.39
CA ALA A 207 -10.01 16.67 4.61
C ALA A 207 -8.93 15.57 4.49
N VAL A 208 -7.90 15.70 5.34
CA VAL A 208 -6.87 14.69 5.57
C VAL A 208 -6.93 14.32 7.06
N LEU A 209 -7.07 13.04 7.37
CA LEU A 209 -7.07 12.52 8.72
C LEU A 209 -5.73 11.82 8.99
N SER A 210 -4.93 12.37 9.89
CA SER A 210 -3.64 11.82 10.32
C SER A 210 -3.57 11.83 11.85
N ALA A 211 -2.86 10.87 12.43
CA ALA A 211 -2.78 10.63 13.87
C ALA A 211 -1.34 10.74 14.37
#